data_AF-A0A9W8N6X2-F1
#
_entry.id   AF-A0A9W8N6X2-F1
#
_cell.length_a   1.000
_cell.length_b   1.000
_cell.length_c   1.000
_cell.angle_alpha   90.00
_cell.angle_beta   90.00
_cell.angle_gamma   90.00
#
_symmetry.space_group_name_H-M   'P 1'
#
loop_
_entity.id
_entity.type
_entity.pdbx_description
1 polymer ?
#
loop_
_entity_poly.entity_id
_entity_poly.type
_entity_poly.pdbx_seq_one_letter_code
_entity_poly.pdbx_strand_id
1 'polypeptide(L)'
;MSTEEGYMSDEAWLSSDFTSDSTSHSSFTSRPPPDRTTLASTARETLSVLPGLLLYLPDIDAEDVSVLLYHDVAMLDPVDCPQCPLLSNPELCGTRVTVVNQDALDAAIEMMPEPEERPAYPGLNDHWRRLAIMKQGWSDLSQRVALLNLASDTTPGGGWMNGIMA
;
A
#
# COMPACT_ATOMS: atom_id res chain seq x y z
N MET A 1 -67.00 -29.73 1.35
CA MET A 1 -66.79 -28.48 2.09
C MET A 1 -65.43 -27.97 1.67
N SER A 2 -65.47 -26.94 0.84
CA SER A 2 -64.31 -26.24 0.28
C SER A 2 -63.86 -25.15 1.24
N THR A 3 -62.54 -24.94 1.34
CA THR A 3 -61.88 -23.71 1.79
C THR A 3 -60.45 -23.77 1.19
N GLU A 4 -60.20 -23.02 0.10
CA GLU A 4 -59.46 -21.73 0.08
C GLU A 4 -57.94 -21.96 0.15
N GLU A 5 -57.20 -21.90 -0.98
CA GLU A 5 -56.59 -20.71 -1.61
C GLU A 5 -55.69 -19.89 -0.66
N GLY A 6 -54.44 -19.65 -1.08
CA GLY A 6 -53.52 -18.77 -0.36
C GLY A 6 -52.08 -18.81 -0.86
N TYR A 7 -51.87 -18.38 -2.11
CA TYR A 7 -50.58 -17.85 -2.56
C TYR A 7 -50.22 -16.66 -1.68
N MET A 8 -49.01 -16.63 -1.10
CA MET A 8 -48.49 -15.44 -0.43
C MET A 8 -47.06 -15.19 -0.89
N SER A 9 -46.97 -14.31 -1.88
CA SER A 9 -45.79 -13.51 -2.21
C SER A 9 -45.64 -12.44 -1.14
N ASP A 10 -44.44 -12.22 -0.62
CA ASP A 10 -44.10 -10.98 0.09
C ASP A 10 -42.67 -10.56 -0.30
N GLU A 11 -42.63 -9.75 -1.36
CA GLU A 11 -41.56 -8.78 -1.54
C GLU A 11 -41.72 -7.69 -0.48
N ALA A 12 -40.80 -7.67 0.48
CA ALA A 12 -40.75 -6.62 1.49
C ALA A 12 -39.31 -6.21 1.78
N TRP A 13 -38.58 -5.78 0.74
CA TRP A 13 -37.47 -4.86 0.94
C TRP A 13 -38.02 -3.44 0.92
N LEU A 14 -38.44 -2.98 2.09
CA LEU A 14 -38.78 -1.58 2.32
C LEU A 14 -37.52 -0.73 2.23
N SER A 15 -37.56 0.17 1.25
CA SER A 15 -36.73 1.36 1.13
C SER A 15 -36.53 2.03 2.49
N SER A 16 -35.28 2.23 2.87
CA SER A 16 -34.92 3.27 3.83
C SER A 16 -34.22 4.38 3.05
N ASP A 17 -34.96 5.48 2.91
CA ASP A 17 -34.49 6.77 2.41
C ASP A 17 -33.33 7.25 3.28
N PHE A 18 -32.11 7.18 2.76
CA PHE A 18 -30.98 7.91 3.31
C PHE A 18 -30.98 9.31 2.71
N THR A 19 -31.65 10.24 3.40
CA THR A 19 -31.59 11.67 3.09
C THR A 19 -30.14 12.14 3.13
N SER A 20 -29.60 12.37 1.93
CA SER A 20 -28.28 12.95 1.71
C SER A 20 -28.39 14.45 1.91
N ASP A 21 -27.91 14.95 3.05
CA ASP A 21 -27.78 16.39 3.28
C ASP A 21 -26.30 16.79 3.32
N SER A 22 -25.92 17.47 2.24
CA SER A 22 -24.98 18.58 2.14
C SER A 22 -23.51 18.42 2.59
N THR A 23 -22.68 18.20 1.56
CA THR A 23 -21.64 19.16 1.15
C THR A 23 -20.50 19.46 2.14
N SER A 24 -19.47 18.61 2.09
CA SER A 24 -18.08 19.07 2.10
C SER A 24 -17.30 18.28 1.04
N HIS A 25 -17.61 18.54 -0.23
CA HIS A 25 -16.79 18.09 -1.34
C HIS A 25 -15.44 18.82 -1.24
N SER A 26 -14.46 18.18 -0.60
CA SER A 26 -13.06 18.41 -0.96
C SER A 26 -12.96 18.09 -2.44
N SER A 27 -12.91 19.14 -3.25
CA SER A 27 -12.63 19.07 -4.68
C SER A 27 -11.19 18.59 -4.83
N PHE A 28 -10.97 17.28 -4.67
CA PHE A 28 -9.86 16.61 -5.30
C PHE A 28 -10.09 16.80 -6.80
N THR A 29 -9.46 17.83 -7.36
CA THR A 29 -9.30 17.95 -8.80
C THR A 29 -8.47 16.75 -9.20
N SER A 30 -9.16 15.66 -9.57
CA SER A 30 -8.53 14.47 -10.12
C SER A 30 -7.75 14.94 -11.35
N ARG A 31 -6.43 15.06 -11.20
CA ARG A 31 -5.54 15.41 -12.29
C ARG A 31 -5.85 14.41 -13.41
N PRO A 32 -6.18 14.87 -14.63
CA PRO A 32 -6.42 13.94 -15.72
C PRO A 32 -5.19 13.03 -15.87
N PRO A 33 -5.39 11.73 -16.12
CA PRO A 33 -4.29 10.81 -16.21
C PRO A 33 -3.30 11.29 -17.29
N PRO A 34 -1.99 11.22 -17.03
CA PRO A 34 -0.99 11.64 -18.00
C PRO A 34 -1.15 10.87 -19.32
N ASP A 35 -0.98 11.57 -20.44
CA ASP A 35 -1.02 10.95 -21.76
C ASP A 35 0.12 9.93 -21.92
N ARG A 36 -0.14 8.87 -22.70
CA ARG A 36 0.81 7.78 -22.98
C ARG A 36 2.11 8.31 -23.58
N THR A 37 2.04 9.32 -24.44
CA THR A 37 3.23 9.90 -25.06
C THR A 37 4.12 10.60 -24.02
N THR A 38 3.50 11.33 -23.09
CA THR A 38 4.16 11.97 -21.95
C THR A 38 4.82 10.92 -21.06
N LEU A 39 4.09 9.87 -20.68
CA LEU A 39 4.63 8.79 -19.85
C LEU A 39 5.82 8.08 -20.51
N ALA A 40 5.73 7.78 -21.81
CA ALA A 40 6.83 7.18 -22.56
C ALA A 40 8.05 8.12 -22.64
N SER A 41 7.83 9.42 -22.79
CA SER A 41 8.90 10.42 -22.77
C SER A 41 9.59 10.47 -21.41
N THR A 42 8.81 10.55 -20.32
CA THR A 42 9.33 10.55 -18.95
C THR A 42 10.09 9.26 -18.67
N ALA A 43 9.60 8.09 -19.09
CA ALA A 43 10.29 6.83 -18.92
C ALA A 43 11.70 6.82 -19.55
N ARG A 44 11.82 7.34 -20.78
CA ARG A 44 13.12 7.43 -21.46
C ARG A 44 14.05 8.44 -20.78
N GLU A 45 13.51 9.56 -20.31
CA GLU A 45 14.26 10.53 -19.53
C GLU A 45 14.78 9.91 -18.21
N THR A 46 13.93 9.19 -17.47
CA THR A 46 14.33 8.49 -16.25
C THR A 46 15.50 7.55 -16.52
N LEU A 47 15.46 6.76 -17.59
CA LEU A 47 16.56 5.87 -17.95
C LEU A 47 17.85 6.62 -18.33
N SER A 48 17.74 7.81 -18.94
CA SER A 48 18.93 8.57 -19.35
C SER A 48 19.63 9.24 -18.16
N VAL A 49 18.88 9.64 -17.13
CA VAL A 49 19.43 10.29 -15.93
C VAL A 49 19.88 9.30 -14.85
N LEU A 50 19.27 8.10 -14.81
CA LEU A 50 19.49 7.12 -13.74
C LEU A 50 20.97 6.76 -13.51
N PRO A 51 21.79 6.48 -14.55
CA PRO A 51 23.21 6.15 -14.33
C PRO A 51 23.97 7.26 -13.61
N GLY A 52 23.62 8.53 -13.88
CA GLY A 52 24.21 9.67 -13.20
C GLY A 52 23.75 9.79 -11.74
N LEU A 53 22.49 9.45 -11.44
CA LEU A 53 21.95 9.46 -10.08
C LEU A 53 22.57 8.36 -9.21
N LEU A 54 22.84 7.17 -9.77
CA LEU A 54 23.45 6.06 -9.04
C LEU A 54 24.84 6.42 -8.49
N LEU A 55 25.58 7.33 -9.14
CA LEU A 55 26.87 7.82 -8.62
C LEU A 55 26.76 8.57 -7.29
N TYR A 56 25.58 9.12 -6.98
CA TYR A 56 25.32 9.86 -5.74
C TYR A 56 24.70 8.98 -4.64
N LEU A 57 24.47 7.69 -4.91
CA LEU A 57 23.88 6.73 -3.99
C LEU A 57 24.90 5.62 -3.67
N PRO A 58 26.02 5.93 -3.01
CA PRO A 58 27.14 4.99 -2.83
C PRO A 58 26.78 3.77 -1.96
N ASP A 59 25.72 3.88 -1.16
CA ASP A 59 25.22 2.80 -0.30
C ASP A 59 24.26 1.85 -1.04
N ILE A 60 23.92 2.15 -2.30
CA ILE A 60 23.07 1.31 -3.13
C ILE A 60 23.93 0.69 -4.24
N ASP A 61 24.16 -0.61 -4.14
CA ASP A 61 24.69 -1.38 -5.26
C ASP A 61 23.52 -1.85 -6.14
N ALA A 62 23.31 -1.15 -7.26
CA ALA A 62 22.25 -1.49 -8.21
C ALA A 62 22.51 -2.81 -8.96
N GLU A 63 23.75 -3.32 -8.92
CA GLU A 63 24.13 -4.60 -9.54
C GLU A 63 23.98 -5.77 -8.55
N ASP A 64 23.90 -5.50 -7.24
CA ASP A 64 23.67 -6.50 -6.19
C ASP A 64 22.18 -6.88 -6.09
N VAL A 65 21.72 -7.63 -7.08
CA VAL A 65 20.36 -8.18 -7.12
C VAL A 65 20.40 -9.68 -6.87
N SER A 66 19.78 -10.11 -5.77
CA SER A 66 19.52 -11.53 -5.51
C SER A 66 18.12 -11.92 -5.96
N VAL A 67 18.00 -13.05 -6.67
CA VAL A 67 16.71 -13.65 -7.04
C VAL A 67 16.52 -14.88 -6.18
N LEU A 68 15.41 -14.93 -5.44
CA LEU A 68 15.00 -16.09 -4.66
C LEU A 68 13.82 -16.75 -5.35
N LEU A 69 13.93 -18.03 -5.70
CA LEU A 69 12.80 -18.80 -6.19
C LEU A 69 12.04 -19.40 -5.02
N TYR A 70 10.77 -19.74 -5.23
CA TYR A 70 9.92 -20.31 -4.18
C TYR A 70 10.56 -21.54 -3.48
N HIS A 71 11.28 -22.36 -4.23
CA HIS A 71 11.97 -23.54 -3.68
C HIS A 71 13.26 -23.24 -2.93
N ASP A 72 13.80 -22.02 -3.09
CA ASP A 72 15.04 -21.56 -2.43
C ASP A 72 14.74 -20.84 -1.10
N VAL A 73 13.45 -20.54 -0.82
CA VAL A 73 13.02 -19.87 0.40
C VAL A 73 12.56 -20.91 1.41
N ALA A 74 13.16 -20.86 2.62
CA ALA A 74 12.72 -21.70 3.72
C ALA A 74 11.27 -21.40 4.10
N MET A 75 10.51 -22.44 4.44
CA MET A 75 9.15 -22.26 4.95
C MET A 75 9.19 -21.47 6.26
N LEU A 76 8.28 -20.50 6.42
CA LEU A 76 8.23 -19.66 7.62
C LEU A 76 7.97 -20.52 8.86
N ASP A 77 8.86 -20.47 9.85
CA ASP A 77 8.65 -21.12 11.14
C ASP A 77 7.83 -20.20 12.06
N PRO A 78 6.68 -20.64 12.60
CA PRO A 78 5.90 -19.87 13.55
C PRO A 78 6.69 -19.42 14.80
N VAL A 79 7.76 -20.11 15.18
CA VAL A 79 8.58 -19.73 16.35
C VAL A 79 9.46 -18.50 16.06
N ASP A 80 9.79 -18.27 14.78
CA ASP A 80 10.60 -17.14 14.33
C ASP A 80 9.73 -15.91 13.98
N CYS A 81 8.41 -16.03 14.08
CA CYS A 81 7.50 -14.91 13.84
C CYS A 81 7.74 -13.81 14.89
N PRO A 82 7.91 -12.55 14.46
CA PRO A 82 8.00 -11.44 15.39
C PRO A 82 6.69 -11.35 16.19
N GLN A 83 6.81 -11.41 17.51
CA GLN A 83 5.69 -11.36 18.46
C GLN A 83 5.12 -9.93 18.55
N CYS A 84 4.53 -9.47 17.44
CA CYS A 84 4.03 -8.11 17.28
C CYS A 84 2.75 -7.91 18.09
N PRO A 85 2.74 -7.08 19.15
CA PRO A 85 1.54 -6.88 19.97
C PRO A 85 0.46 -6.11 19.19
N LEU A 86 -0.79 -6.50 19.39
CA LEU A 86 -1.94 -5.82 18.80
C LEU A 86 -2.26 -4.53 19.56
N LEU A 87 -2.62 -3.47 18.83
CA LEU A 87 -3.02 -2.19 19.43
C LEU A 87 -4.28 -2.30 20.30
N SER A 88 -5.18 -3.22 19.93
CA SER A 88 -6.42 -3.47 20.66
C SER A 88 -6.18 -4.23 21.97
N ASN A 89 -5.14 -5.05 22.03
CA ASN A 89 -4.74 -5.77 23.23
C ASN A 89 -3.21 -6.07 23.20
N PRO A 90 -2.40 -5.34 23.98
CA PRO A 90 -0.94 -5.53 24.02
C PRO A 90 -0.49 -6.91 24.49
N GLU A 91 -1.35 -7.68 25.15
CA GLU A 91 -1.04 -9.05 25.61
C GLU A 91 -1.18 -10.10 24.50
N LEU A 92 -1.76 -9.72 23.35
CA LEU A 92 -1.97 -10.60 22.20
C LEU A 92 -1.05 -10.18 21.05
N CYS A 93 -0.40 -11.17 20.43
CA CYS A 93 0.38 -10.95 19.22
C CYS A 93 -0.46 -11.22 17.97
N GLY A 94 -0.24 -10.45 16.90
CA GLY A 94 -0.90 -10.67 15.63
C GLY A 94 -0.48 -9.70 14.51
N THR A 95 -1.05 -9.92 13.34
CA THR A 95 -0.78 -9.12 12.14
C THR A 95 -1.84 -8.02 11.97
N ARG A 96 -1.39 -6.76 11.82
CA ARG A 96 -2.28 -5.65 11.46
C ARG A 96 -2.49 -5.64 9.96
N VAL A 97 -3.75 -5.80 9.53
CA VAL A 97 -4.15 -5.72 8.12
C VAL A 97 -4.97 -4.45 7.92
N THR A 98 -4.59 -3.63 6.94
CA THR A 98 -5.29 -2.38 6.59
C THR A 98 -5.51 -2.32 5.09
N VAL A 99 -6.69 -1.85 4.68
CA VAL A 99 -6.99 -1.53 3.28
C VAL A 99 -6.93 -0.03 3.12
N VAL A 100 -6.04 0.45 2.25
CA VAL A 100 -5.84 1.88 1.96
C VAL A 100 -6.06 2.14 0.48
N ASN A 101 -6.55 3.33 0.14
CA ASN A 101 -6.72 3.77 -1.25
C ASN A 101 -5.54 4.66 -1.64
N GLN A 102 -4.37 4.06 -1.81
CA GLN A 102 -3.09 4.70 -2.16
C GLN A 102 -2.35 3.81 -3.15
N ASP A 103 -1.39 4.35 -3.91
CA ASP A 103 -0.46 3.51 -4.66
C ASP A 103 0.51 2.78 -3.73
N ALA A 104 1.13 1.71 -4.25
CA ALA A 104 1.96 0.84 -3.44
C ALA A 104 3.21 1.54 -2.89
N LEU A 105 3.81 2.48 -3.64
CA LEU A 105 5.02 3.19 -3.20
C LEU A 105 4.69 4.22 -2.13
N ASP A 106 3.62 4.99 -2.31
CA ASP A 106 3.13 5.94 -1.31
C ASP A 106 2.79 5.22 0.01
N ALA A 107 2.06 4.10 -0.07
CA ALA A 107 1.74 3.29 1.10
C ALA A 107 3.01 2.74 1.80
N ALA A 108 4.02 2.31 1.05
CA ALA A 108 5.28 1.84 1.62
C ALA A 108 6.07 2.96 2.30
N ILE A 109 6.12 4.15 1.71
CA ILE A 109 6.76 5.32 2.31
C ILE A 109 6.08 5.68 3.65
N GLU A 110 4.75 5.65 3.71
CA GLU A 110 4.00 5.88 4.95
C GLU A 110 4.22 4.79 6.01
N MET A 111 4.48 3.54 5.59
CA MET A 111 4.81 2.43 6.51
C MET A 111 6.24 2.50 7.05
N MET A 112 7.16 3.15 6.33
CA MET A 112 8.54 3.25 6.77
C MET A 112 8.60 4.05 8.07
N PRO A 113 9.27 3.53 9.11
CA PRO A 113 9.43 4.25 10.35
C PRO A 113 10.35 5.45 10.11
N GLU A 114 9.84 6.64 10.43
CA GLU A 114 10.60 7.90 10.38
C GLU A 114 11.97 7.74 11.08
N PRO A 115 13.07 8.16 10.43
CA PRO A 115 14.37 8.24 11.09
C PRO A 115 14.26 9.24 12.25
N GLU A 116 14.94 8.95 13.37
CA GLU A 116 14.85 9.71 14.63
C GLU A 116 15.23 11.22 14.52
N GLU A 117 15.60 11.72 13.34
CA GLU A 117 16.18 13.06 13.14
C GLU A 117 15.41 13.98 12.17
N ARG A 118 14.14 13.73 11.80
CA ARG A 118 13.39 14.77 11.06
C ARG A 118 12.87 15.87 12.01
N PRO A 119 13.29 17.14 11.87
CA PRO A 119 12.65 18.24 12.59
C PRO A 119 11.17 18.28 12.20
N ALA A 120 10.31 18.31 13.22
CA ALA A 120 8.86 18.23 13.07
C ALA A 120 8.32 19.34 12.16
N TYR A 121 7.90 19.01 10.94
CA TYR A 121 6.99 19.87 10.18
C TYR A 121 5.57 19.71 10.78
N PRO A 122 4.91 20.80 11.18
CA PRO A 122 3.53 20.75 11.65
C PRO A 122 2.62 20.68 10.42
N GLY A 123 2.03 19.51 10.16
CA GLY A 123 1.05 19.37 9.08
C GLY A 123 0.71 17.96 8.60
N LEU A 124 1.43 16.92 9.02
CA LEU A 124 1.15 15.55 8.59
C LEU A 124 0.57 14.71 9.74
N ASN A 125 -0.74 14.47 9.65
CA ASN A 125 -1.60 13.51 10.37
C ASN A 125 -1.03 12.86 11.64
N ASP A 126 -1.46 13.36 12.81
CA ASP A 126 -1.12 12.87 14.16
C ASP A 126 -1.45 11.38 14.44
N HIS A 127 -2.13 10.68 13.51
CA HIS A 127 -2.52 9.29 13.67
C HIS A 127 -1.31 8.34 13.70
N TRP A 128 -0.36 8.51 12.79
CA TRP A 128 0.82 7.63 12.68
C TRP A 128 1.88 7.95 13.75
N ARG A 129 1.94 9.19 14.25
CA ARG A 129 2.82 9.58 15.38
C ARG A 129 2.47 8.86 16.68
N ARG A 130 1.19 8.59 16.96
CA ARG A 130 0.79 7.84 18.17
C ARG A 130 1.22 6.37 18.12
N LEU A 131 1.38 5.80 16.92
CA LEU A 131 1.92 4.45 16.73
C LEU A 131 3.44 4.40 16.87
N ALA A 132 4.14 5.49 16.53
CA ALA A 132 5.58 5.59 16.68
C ALA A 132 6.04 5.69 18.16
N ILE A 133 5.18 6.18 19.08
CA ILE A 133 5.54 6.33 20.50
C ILE A 133 5.63 4.98 21.25
N MET A 134 5.14 3.86 20.66
CA MET A 134 5.31 2.50 21.20
C MET A 134 6.57 1.77 20.67
N LYS A 135 7.45 2.44 19.92
CA LYS A 135 8.63 1.88 19.23
C LYS A 135 9.82 1.45 20.10
N GLN A 136 9.79 1.55 21.43
CA GLN A 136 10.97 1.15 22.23
C GLN A 136 11.28 -0.36 22.21
N GLY A 137 10.38 -1.21 21.68
CA GLY A 137 10.65 -2.65 21.47
C GLY A 137 10.77 -3.07 20.00
N TRP A 138 10.73 -2.13 19.05
CA TRP A 138 10.71 -2.40 17.60
C TRP A 138 12.03 -2.04 16.88
N SER A 139 13.05 -1.61 17.63
CA SER A 139 14.34 -1.20 17.09
C SER A 139 15.16 -2.34 16.45
N ASP A 140 14.73 -3.60 16.59
CA ASP A 140 15.46 -4.78 16.09
C ASP A 140 14.68 -5.60 15.04
N LEU A 141 13.43 -5.22 14.75
CA LEU A 141 12.63 -5.86 13.71
C LEU A 141 12.87 -5.12 12.40
N SER A 142 13.53 -5.80 11.45
CA SER A 142 13.97 -5.26 10.16
C SER A 142 13.06 -4.15 9.62
N GLN A 143 13.58 -2.92 9.67
CA GLN A 143 12.92 -1.66 9.35
C GLN A 143 12.49 -1.52 7.87
N ARG A 144 12.60 -2.60 7.09
CA ARG A 144 12.47 -2.62 5.63
C ARG A 144 11.05 -3.05 5.26
N VAL A 145 10.41 -2.25 4.41
CA VAL A 145 9.10 -2.56 3.85
C VAL A 145 9.28 -3.45 2.63
N ALA A 146 8.58 -4.59 2.60
CA ALA A 146 8.49 -5.44 1.42
C ALA A 146 7.31 -5.00 0.55
N LEU A 147 7.52 -4.96 -0.76
CA LEU A 147 6.53 -4.58 -1.76
C LEU A 147 6.28 -5.75 -2.71
N LEU A 148 5.01 -6.09 -2.91
CA LEU A 148 4.62 -7.05 -3.95
C LEU A 148 4.48 -6.31 -5.28
N ASN A 149 5.35 -6.63 -6.24
CA ASN A 149 5.23 -6.16 -7.60
C ASN A 149 4.30 -7.07 -8.41
N LEU A 150 3.24 -6.51 -9.02
CA LEU A 150 2.37 -7.20 -9.97
C LEU A 150 3.04 -7.28 -11.34
N ALA A 151 4.17 -7.98 -11.40
CA ALA A 151 5.05 -8.00 -12.55
C ALA A 151 4.46 -8.75 -13.75
N SER A 152 4.83 -8.32 -14.95
CA SER A 152 4.63 -9.11 -16.17
C SER A 152 5.57 -10.32 -16.15
N ASP A 153 5.04 -11.46 -16.61
CA ASP A 153 5.74 -12.73 -16.77
C ASP A 153 6.70 -12.75 -17.98
N THR A 154 6.55 -11.81 -18.91
CA THR A 154 7.19 -11.82 -20.23
C THR A 154 8.05 -10.58 -20.49
N THR A 155 7.74 -9.45 -19.86
CA THR A 155 8.43 -8.17 -20.12
C THR A 155 8.87 -7.53 -18.80
N PRO A 156 10.18 -7.37 -18.53
CA PRO A 156 10.67 -6.69 -17.33
C PRO A 156 10.13 -5.26 -17.23
N GLY A 157 9.49 -4.93 -16.10
CA GLY A 157 8.83 -3.63 -15.90
C GLY A 157 7.58 -3.42 -16.75
N GLY A 158 7.13 -4.43 -17.50
CA GLY A 158 5.98 -4.33 -18.39
C GLY A 158 6.16 -3.29 -19.51
N GLY A 159 5.07 -2.61 -19.88
CA GLY A 159 5.05 -1.65 -20.99
C GLY A 159 5.36 -0.20 -20.60
N TRP A 160 6.02 0.05 -19.47
CA TRP A 160 6.24 1.41 -18.94
C TRP A 160 7.00 2.32 -19.91
N MET A 161 7.97 1.79 -20.67
CA MET A 161 8.69 2.53 -21.73
C MET A 161 7.80 2.99 -22.89
N ASN A 162 6.62 2.36 -23.05
CA ASN A 162 5.62 2.70 -24.06
C ASN A 162 4.46 3.52 -23.46
N GLY A 163 4.62 4.00 -22.22
CA GLY A 163 3.62 4.80 -21.52
C GLY A 163 2.35 4.04 -21.15
N ILE A 164 2.46 2.73 -20.93
CA ILE A 164 1.35 1.92 -20.39
C ILE A 164 1.14 2.29 -18.93
N MET A 165 -0.13 2.48 -18.56
CA MET A 165 -0.59 2.62 -17.17
C MET A 165 -1.31 1.32 -16.78
N ALA A 166 -1.02 0.80 -15.60
CA ALA A 166 -1.53 -0.45 -15.07
C ALA A 166 -2.19 -0.23 -13.70
#